data_AF-A0AA38KBF1-F1
#
_entry.id   AF-A0AA38KBF1-F1
#
_cell.length_a   1.000
_cell.length_b   1.000
_cell.length_c   1.000
_cell.angle_alpha   90.00
_cell.angle_beta   90.00
_cell.angle_gamma   90.00
#
_symmetry.space_group_name_H-M   'P 1'
#
loop_
_entity.id
_entity.type
_entity.pdbx_description
1 polymer ?
#
loop_
_entity_poly.entity_id
_entity_poly.type
_entity_poly.pdbx_seq_one_letter_code
_entity_poly.pdbx_strand_id
1 'polypeptide(L)'
;MSSTPSTPTQFAAEDSSTQSNTDTAGSTPSPPTQFAAEDISAQSNTDTDGDLPSTPSSPTQLAAQGTPQSNQDTDGVLSTSGSLSPPALQAPSLASNVNIQVDKFDWPKWLSDAYDALMAEHRPSDILWDRTINAWTALERNYEFSNPNGSVRSATFNASGRPSAISWWFRNRKLVLRAPPDHIIGEAVEFSAQWWIWWSIINPTWRERDNSTGCLIINKNDCGDWSNLIRPGQCGILTVLLCLFWWYKCLPAPSQDWNSALQDVSWVVNELVTATK
;
A
#
# COMPACT_ATOMS: atom_id res chain seq x y z
N MET A 1 -45.46 65.48 13.84
CA MET A 1 -44.51 64.99 12.83
C MET A 1 -43.13 65.30 13.35
N SER A 2 -42.25 64.30 13.45
CA SER A 2 -41.05 64.36 14.28
C SER A 2 -39.78 64.06 13.51
N SER A 3 -38.72 64.78 13.88
CA SER A 3 -37.31 64.38 13.88
C SER A 3 -36.56 64.08 12.57
N THR A 4 -35.30 64.53 12.59
CA THR A 4 -34.19 64.41 11.62
C THR A 4 -33.29 63.20 12.04
N PRO A 5 -31.96 63.06 11.71
CA PRO A 5 -31.06 63.72 10.74
C PRO A 5 -30.05 62.77 9.99
N SER A 6 -29.07 63.36 9.28
CA SER A 6 -27.64 62.91 9.16
C SER A 6 -27.25 61.69 8.30
N THR A 7 -26.06 61.58 7.68
CA THR A 7 -24.87 62.46 7.42
C THR A 7 -23.99 61.79 6.33
N PRO A 8 -23.26 62.52 5.45
CA PRO A 8 -22.16 61.98 4.65
C PRO A 8 -20.76 62.28 5.26
N THR A 9 -19.74 61.48 4.96
CA THR A 9 -18.36 61.68 5.45
C THR A 9 -17.34 61.46 4.35
N GLN A 10 -16.38 62.38 4.19
CA GLN A 10 -15.19 62.16 3.35
C GLN A 10 -13.97 62.93 3.88
N PHE A 11 -12.83 62.24 3.82
CA PHE A 11 -11.41 62.63 3.94
C PHE A 11 -10.98 64.11 4.04
N ALA A 12 -10.02 64.36 4.94
CA ALA A 12 -8.72 65.00 4.61
C ALA A 12 -7.68 64.64 5.69
N ALA A 13 -6.38 64.79 5.39
CA ALA A 13 -5.26 64.47 6.29
C ALA A 13 -4.12 65.49 6.16
N GLU A 14 -3.53 65.88 7.31
CA GLU A 14 -2.24 66.56 7.50
C GLU A 14 -1.71 66.01 8.85
N ASP A 15 -0.53 65.41 8.98
CA ASP A 15 0.85 65.89 8.79
C ASP A 15 1.35 66.83 9.90
N SER A 16 2.20 66.30 10.79
CA SER A 16 3.36 67.02 11.37
C SER A 16 4.24 66.12 12.23
N SER A 17 5.54 66.31 12.05
CA SER A 17 6.67 65.62 12.68
C SER A 17 7.00 66.13 14.10
N THR A 18 7.76 65.34 14.88
CA THR A 18 8.96 65.77 15.67
C THR A 18 9.61 64.55 16.37
N GLN A 19 10.86 64.26 15.99
CA GLN A 19 12.08 63.95 16.78
C GLN A 19 11.98 63.54 18.28
N SER A 20 12.92 62.78 18.89
CA SER A 20 14.09 61.99 18.41
C SER A 20 14.75 61.22 19.59
N ASN A 21 15.66 60.27 19.28
CA ASN A 21 16.93 59.92 19.98
C ASN A 21 17.14 58.44 20.41
N THR A 22 18.29 57.89 19.95
CA THR A 22 19.32 57.08 20.69
C THR A 22 18.92 55.76 21.40
N ASP A 23 19.69 54.67 21.35
CA ASP A 23 20.88 54.31 20.54
C ASP A 23 21.25 52.81 20.71
N THR A 24 22.18 52.34 19.85
CA THR A 24 23.13 51.22 20.08
C THR A 24 22.69 49.73 20.03
N ALA A 25 23.47 48.98 19.24
CA ALA A 25 23.67 47.52 19.15
C ALA A 25 22.49 46.63 18.69
N GLY A 26 22.65 45.69 17.76
CA GLY A 26 23.86 45.24 17.05
C GLY A 26 23.94 43.72 16.97
N SER A 27 23.39 43.12 15.90
CA SER A 27 23.56 41.68 15.61
C SER A 27 23.37 41.39 14.12
N THR A 28 24.40 40.81 13.52
CA THR A 28 24.54 40.55 12.08
C THR A 28 23.97 39.18 11.69
N PRO A 29 23.33 39.01 10.52
CA PRO A 29 22.85 37.70 10.07
C PRO A 29 24.01 36.77 9.66
N SER A 30 23.89 35.48 9.98
CA SER A 30 24.86 34.44 9.58
C SER A 30 24.55 33.84 8.20
N PRO A 31 25.56 33.49 7.39
CA PRO A 31 25.41 32.92 6.05
C PRO A 31 25.16 31.39 6.04
N PRO A 32 24.72 30.81 4.91
CA PRO A 32 24.42 29.37 4.81
C PRO A 32 25.68 28.51 4.69
N THR A 33 25.67 27.35 5.37
CA THR A 33 26.72 26.33 5.27
C THR A 33 26.71 25.63 3.91
N GLN A 34 27.74 25.89 3.09
CA GLN A 34 28.10 25.03 1.97
C GLN A 34 28.92 23.85 2.50
N PHE A 35 28.53 22.62 2.18
CA PHE A 35 29.43 21.46 2.28
C PHE A 35 30.23 21.36 0.98
N ALA A 36 31.53 21.66 1.07
CA ALA A 36 32.47 21.40 0.00
C ALA A 36 32.77 19.89 -0.08
N ALA A 37 33.09 19.42 -1.29
CA ALA A 37 33.62 18.07 -1.50
C ALA A 37 35.07 18.01 -0.99
N GLU A 38 35.43 16.94 -0.29
CA GLU A 38 36.84 16.57 -0.11
C GLU A 38 37.26 15.55 -1.17
N ASP A 39 38.29 15.94 -1.90
CA ASP A 39 39.03 15.17 -2.89
C ASP A 39 39.97 14.21 -2.15
N ILE A 40 39.78 12.89 -2.33
CA ILE A 40 40.76 11.88 -1.92
C ILE A 40 41.40 11.33 -3.18
N SER A 41 42.59 11.84 -3.46
CA SER A 41 43.45 11.41 -4.55
C SER A 41 43.85 9.94 -4.48
N ALA A 42 44.13 9.39 -5.66
CA ALA A 42 44.51 7.99 -5.84
C ALA A 42 45.78 7.59 -5.07
N GLN A 43 45.78 6.34 -4.57
CA GLN A 43 47.00 5.56 -4.41
C GLN A 43 46.92 4.31 -5.29
N SER A 44 47.65 4.40 -6.40
CA SER A 44 48.01 3.27 -7.25
C SER A 44 48.98 2.35 -6.50
N ASN A 45 48.62 1.08 -6.34
CA ASN A 45 49.59 0.01 -6.06
C ASN A 45 49.67 -0.92 -7.26
N THR A 46 50.90 -1.25 -7.63
CA THR A 46 51.29 -1.97 -8.84
C THR A 46 51.27 -3.49 -8.64
N ASP A 47 50.93 -4.18 -9.72
CA ASP A 47 51.49 -5.45 -10.21
C ASP A 47 51.93 -6.54 -9.21
N THR A 48 51.31 -7.71 -9.34
CA THR A 48 52.10 -8.94 -9.48
C THR A 48 51.39 -9.94 -10.41
N ASP A 49 52.13 -10.49 -11.37
CA ASP A 49 51.72 -11.54 -12.32
C ASP A 49 51.22 -12.83 -11.64
N GLY A 50 50.50 -13.68 -12.39
CA GLY A 50 50.26 -15.07 -11.97
C GLY A 50 49.23 -15.89 -12.76
N ASP A 51 49.57 -16.29 -13.99
CA ASP A 51 49.04 -17.44 -14.74
C ASP A 51 47.52 -17.67 -14.98
N LEU A 52 47.15 -17.56 -16.26
CA LEU A 52 46.15 -18.42 -16.92
C LEU A 52 46.73 -19.84 -17.11
N PRO A 53 45.87 -20.87 -17.26
CA PRO A 53 45.87 -21.50 -18.59
C PRO A 53 44.48 -21.79 -19.17
N SER A 54 44.47 -22.07 -20.47
CA SER A 54 43.28 -22.12 -21.34
C SER A 54 42.57 -23.48 -21.37
N THR A 55 41.24 -23.45 -21.62
CA THR A 55 40.39 -24.23 -22.58
C THR A 55 40.74 -25.70 -22.98
N PRO A 56 39.87 -26.42 -23.73
CA PRO A 56 38.40 -26.54 -23.73
C PRO A 56 37.93 -28.02 -23.57
N SER A 57 36.61 -28.30 -23.49
CA SER A 57 36.00 -29.53 -24.04
C SER A 57 34.46 -29.55 -24.02
N SER A 58 33.88 -29.84 -25.18
CA SER A 58 32.57 -30.48 -25.43
C SER A 58 32.84 -31.69 -26.35
N PRO A 59 31.87 -32.55 -26.77
CA PRO A 59 30.48 -32.74 -26.34
C PRO A 59 30.17 -34.22 -25.96
N THR A 60 28.92 -34.55 -25.62
CA THR A 60 28.34 -35.89 -25.90
C THR A 60 26.82 -35.78 -26.06
N GLN A 61 26.32 -36.17 -27.23
CA GLN A 61 24.92 -36.57 -27.44
C GLN A 61 24.83 -38.10 -27.34
N LEU A 62 23.70 -38.63 -26.87
CA LEU A 62 23.25 -39.96 -27.27
C LEU A 62 21.71 -39.98 -27.37
N ALA A 63 21.19 -40.69 -28.36
CA ALA A 63 19.77 -40.71 -28.71
C ALA A 63 19.21 -42.15 -28.72
N ALA A 64 17.92 -42.29 -28.39
CA ALA A 64 17.00 -43.35 -28.81
C ALA A 64 15.58 -42.86 -28.43
N GLN A 65 14.65 -42.57 -29.35
CA GLN A 65 13.87 -43.47 -30.22
C GLN A 65 13.00 -44.48 -29.45
N GLY A 66 11.67 -44.38 -29.65
CA GLY A 66 10.68 -45.23 -28.98
C GLY A 66 9.19 -44.86 -29.22
N THR A 67 8.74 -44.88 -30.47
CA THR A 67 7.32 -45.01 -30.88
C THR A 67 7.18 -46.32 -31.67
N PRO A 68 6.03 -47.03 -31.72
CA PRO A 68 4.68 -46.54 -32.08
C PRO A 68 3.60 -46.96 -31.02
N GLN A 69 2.28 -47.05 -31.22
CA GLN A 69 1.44 -46.98 -32.43
C GLN A 69 -0.02 -46.50 -32.19
N SER A 70 -0.65 -46.14 -33.31
CA SER A 70 -2.07 -45.90 -33.62
C SER A 70 -3.11 -46.88 -33.07
N ASN A 71 -4.34 -46.40 -32.85
CA ASN A 71 -5.49 -46.76 -33.69
C ASN A 71 -6.59 -45.68 -33.66
N GLN A 72 -7.27 -45.48 -34.80
CA GLN A 72 -8.36 -44.53 -35.03
C GLN A 72 -9.72 -45.24 -35.16
N ASP A 73 -10.78 -44.41 -35.32
CA ASP A 73 -12.07 -44.72 -35.98
C ASP A 73 -13.09 -45.59 -35.19
N THR A 74 -14.41 -45.37 -35.28
CA THR A 74 -15.22 -44.41 -36.08
C THR A 74 -16.56 -44.02 -35.42
N ASP A 75 -17.18 -42.98 -35.99
CA ASP A 75 -18.54 -42.42 -35.87
C ASP A 75 -19.73 -43.23 -35.30
N GLY A 76 -20.75 -42.50 -34.80
CA GLY A 76 -22.09 -42.61 -35.43
C GLY A 76 -23.37 -42.83 -34.60
N VAL A 77 -23.85 -41.81 -33.88
CA VAL A 77 -25.26 -41.31 -33.91
C VAL A 77 -26.46 -42.31 -33.79
N LEU A 78 -27.26 -42.24 -32.70
CA LEU A 78 -28.61 -41.59 -32.63
C LEU A 78 -29.38 -41.87 -31.30
N SER A 79 -29.99 -40.81 -30.75
CA SER A 79 -31.15 -40.69 -29.82
C SER A 79 -31.80 -41.90 -29.12
N THR A 80 -32.08 -41.74 -27.81
CA THR A 80 -33.40 -42.06 -27.20
C THR A 80 -33.69 -41.13 -26.01
N SER A 81 -34.92 -40.61 -25.92
CA SER A 81 -35.35 -39.66 -24.88
C SER A 81 -35.67 -40.33 -23.54
N GLY A 82 -35.40 -39.64 -22.42
CA GLY A 82 -35.70 -40.13 -21.07
C GLY A 82 -35.78 -39.00 -20.03
N SER A 83 -36.85 -38.21 -20.07
CA SER A 83 -37.09 -37.12 -19.11
C SER A 83 -37.60 -37.65 -17.77
N LEU A 84 -36.83 -37.46 -16.69
CA LEU A 84 -37.33 -37.42 -15.30
C LEU A 84 -36.47 -36.46 -14.46
N SER A 85 -37.03 -35.30 -14.12
CA SER A 85 -36.38 -34.32 -13.23
C SER A 85 -36.42 -34.78 -11.77
N PRO A 86 -35.32 -34.74 -11.01
CA PRO A 86 -35.39 -34.76 -9.55
C PRO A 86 -35.97 -33.43 -9.02
N PRO A 87 -36.67 -33.41 -7.87
CA PRO A 87 -37.22 -32.18 -7.31
C PRO A 87 -36.10 -31.21 -6.90
N ALA A 88 -36.20 -29.96 -7.33
CA ALA A 88 -35.31 -28.92 -6.85
C ALA A 88 -35.58 -28.64 -5.36
N LEU A 89 -34.78 -29.23 -4.47
CA LEU A 89 -34.59 -28.69 -3.13
C LEU A 89 -33.96 -27.31 -3.29
N GLN A 90 -34.80 -26.27 -3.18
CA GLN A 90 -34.36 -24.89 -3.20
C GLN A 90 -33.36 -24.67 -2.07
N ALA A 91 -32.07 -24.55 -2.42
CA ALA A 91 -31.09 -24.01 -1.50
C ALA A 91 -31.57 -22.61 -1.07
N PRO A 92 -31.65 -22.30 0.23
CA PRO A 92 -32.10 -20.99 0.67
C PRO A 92 -31.10 -19.94 0.19
N SER A 93 -31.49 -19.14 -0.81
CA SER A 93 -30.68 -18.06 -1.37
C SER A 93 -30.65 -16.86 -0.41
N LEU A 94 -30.13 -17.08 0.80
CA LEU A 94 -29.78 -16.03 1.76
C LEU A 94 -28.40 -15.44 1.44
N ALA A 95 -28.22 -15.05 0.18
CA ALA A 95 -27.32 -13.95 -0.16
C ALA A 95 -28.01 -12.63 0.22
N SER A 96 -28.35 -12.50 1.51
CA SER A 96 -28.76 -11.23 2.07
C SER A 96 -27.57 -10.28 1.91
N ASN A 97 -27.76 -9.19 1.17
CA ASN A 97 -26.85 -8.06 1.19
C ASN A 97 -26.90 -7.44 2.59
N VAL A 98 -26.16 -8.03 3.53
CA VAL A 98 -25.96 -7.48 4.86
C VAL A 98 -25.14 -6.22 4.66
N ASN A 99 -25.84 -5.09 4.55
CA ASN A 99 -25.26 -3.77 4.66
C ASN A 99 -24.77 -3.61 6.10
N ILE A 100 -23.55 -4.10 6.38
CA ILE A 100 -22.86 -3.96 7.65
C ILE A 100 -22.54 -2.48 7.81
N GLN A 101 -23.49 -1.72 8.36
CA GLN A 101 -23.28 -0.36 8.79
C GLN A 101 -22.27 -0.39 9.94
N VAL A 102 -21.04 0.04 9.66
CA VAL A 102 -19.97 0.11 10.65
C VAL A 102 -20.27 1.23 11.62
N ASP A 103 -20.20 0.93 12.92
CA ASP A 103 -20.27 1.95 13.95
C ASP A 103 -19.05 2.88 13.90
N LYS A 104 -19.31 4.16 13.58
CA LYS A 104 -18.32 5.24 13.55
C LYS A 104 -18.26 6.06 14.84
N PHE A 105 -18.96 5.65 15.90
CA PHE A 105 -18.88 6.32 17.20
C PHE A 105 -17.44 6.36 17.72
N ASP A 106 -17.06 7.50 18.31
CA ASP A 106 -15.71 7.85 18.78
C ASP A 106 -14.57 7.76 17.75
N TRP A 107 -14.86 7.60 16.45
CA TRP A 107 -13.79 7.57 15.44
C TRP A 107 -13.05 8.91 15.35
N PRO A 108 -11.72 8.93 15.45
CA PRO A 108 -10.96 10.14 15.18
C PRO A 108 -11.07 10.49 13.69
N LYS A 109 -10.98 11.79 13.37
CA LYS A 109 -11.18 12.30 12.00
C LYS A 109 -10.37 11.55 10.95
N TRP A 110 -9.13 11.15 11.25
CA TRP A 110 -8.28 10.44 10.30
C TRP A 110 -8.81 9.06 9.91
N LEU A 111 -9.51 8.35 10.82
CA LEU A 111 -10.10 7.04 10.57
C LEU A 111 -11.38 7.19 9.73
N SER A 112 -12.23 8.17 10.07
CA SER A 112 -13.42 8.51 9.30
C SER A 112 -13.08 8.94 7.87
N ASP A 113 -12.13 9.87 7.70
CA ASP A 113 -11.64 10.29 6.38
C ASP A 113 -11.12 9.08 5.59
N ALA A 114 -10.30 8.23 6.21
CA ALA A 114 -9.69 7.06 5.59
C ALA A 114 -10.72 6.03 5.12
N TYR A 115 -11.66 5.68 5.99
CA TYR A 115 -12.76 4.78 5.67
C TYR A 115 -13.61 5.34 4.52
N ASP A 116 -14.00 6.62 4.58
CA ASP A 116 -14.85 7.22 3.57
C ASP A 116 -14.17 7.30 2.19
N ALA A 117 -12.85 7.47 2.13
CA ALA A 117 -12.11 7.41 0.87
C ALA A 117 -11.94 5.98 0.33
N LEU A 118 -11.64 4.99 1.19
CA LEU A 118 -11.48 3.58 0.81
C LEU A 118 -12.83 2.92 0.46
N MET A 119 -13.93 3.46 0.98
CA MET A 119 -15.31 3.04 0.73
C MET A 119 -16.04 3.92 -0.29
N ALA A 120 -15.37 4.89 -0.91
CA ALA A 120 -15.92 5.78 -1.92
C ALA A 120 -16.31 5.05 -3.23
N GLU A 121 -16.92 5.79 -4.15
CA GLU A 121 -17.13 5.34 -5.53
C GLU A 121 -15.80 4.92 -6.20
N HIS A 122 -15.87 3.93 -7.10
CA HIS A 122 -14.71 3.34 -7.77
C HIS A 122 -13.74 2.58 -6.83
N ARG A 123 -14.22 2.13 -5.66
CA ARG A 123 -13.55 1.08 -4.86
C ARG A 123 -13.67 -0.30 -5.53
N PRO A 124 -12.86 -1.30 -5.13
CA PRO A 124 -13.07 -2.69 -5.54
C PRO A 124 -14.47 -3.18 -5.15
N SER A 125 -15.18 -3.80 -6.09
CA SER A 125 -16.52 -4.35 -5.86
C SER A 125 -16.54 -5.70 -5.13
N ASP A 126 -15.37 -6.22 -4.76
CA ASP A 126 -15.23 -7.48 -4.03
C ASP A 126 -15.69 -7.32 -2.56
N ILE A 127 -16.57 -8.21 -2.10
CA ILE A 127 -17.00 -8.28 -0.70
C ILE A 127 -15.83 -8.50 0.27
N LEU A 128 -14.72 -9.08 -0.20
CA LEU A 128 -13.49 -9.22 0.56
C LEU A 128 -12.83 -7.87 0.87
N TRP A 129 -12.93 -6.89 -0.04
CA TRP A 129 -12.45 -5.52 0.20
C TRP A 129 -13.21 -4.90 1.36
N ASP A 130 -14.53 -4.80 1.25
CA ASP A 130 -15.41 -4.23 2.27
C ASP A 130 -15.20 -4.91 3.65
N ARG A 131 -15.10 -6.24 3.68
CA ARG A 131 -14.81 -7.00 4.91
C ARG A 131 -13.44 -6.66 5.49
N THR A 132 -12.43 -6.47 4.65
CA THR A 132 -11.06 -6.13 5.08
C THR A 132 -10.98 -4.71 5.64
N ILE A 133 -11.66 -3.74 5.01
CA ILE A 133 -11.76 -2.38 5.54
C ILE A 133 -12.49 -2.40 6.90
N ASN A 134 -13.60 -3.11 7.02
CA ASN A 134 -14.34 -3.23 8.28
C ASN A 134 -13.50 -3.88 9.39
N ALA A 135 -12.80 -4.98 9.08
CA ALA A 135 -11.89 -5.65 10.01
C ALA A 135 -10.72 -4.72 10.44
N TRP A 136 -10.17 -3.93 9.52
CA TRP A 136 -9.17 -2.92 9.84
C TRP A 136 -9.72 -1.85 10.79
N THR A 137 -10.95 -1.36 10.61
CA THR A 137 -11.53 -0.39 11.58
C THR A 137 -11.78 -0.99 12.96
N ALA A 138 -12.04 -2.29 13.05
CA ALA A 138 -12.10 -3.01 14.32
C ALA A 138 -10.70 -3.15 14.95
N LEU A 139 -9.66 -3.39 14.14
CA LEU A 139 -8.27 -3.43 14.60
C LEU A 139 -7.83 -2.09 15.21
N GLU A 140 -8.10 -0.98 14.53
CA GLU A 140 -7.79 0.36 15.06
C GLU A 140 -8.57 0.66 16.34
N ARG A 141 -9.82 0.17 16.47
CA ARG A 141 -10.61 0.28 17.71
C ARG A 141 -10.02 -0.55 18.86
N ASN A 142 -9.51 -1.76 18.59
CA ASN A 142 -8.81 -2.58 19.59
C ASN A 142 -7.53 -1.90 20.11
N TYR A 143 -6.89 -1.06 19.31
CA TYR A 143 -5.76 -0.21 19.72
C TYR A 143 -6.17 1.18 20.24
N GLU A 144 -7.43 1.38 20.63
CA GLU A 144 -7.97 2.64 21.15
C GLU A 144 -7.73 3.84 20.20
N PHE A 145 -7.67 3.57 18.89
CA PHE A 145 -7.30 4.50 17.82
C PHE A 145 -5.93 5.19 17.99
N SER A 146 -5.00 4.53 18.69
CA SER A 146 -3.63 5.00 18.89
C SER A 146 -2.96 5.35 17.56
N ASN A 147 -2.57 6.62 17.42
CA ASN A 147 -1.92 7.12 16.20
C ASN A 147 -0.58 7.77 16.58
N PRO A 148 0.45 6.97 16.91
CA PRO A 148 1.76 7.47 17.29
C PRO A 148 2.36 8.33 16.16
N ASN A 149 2.93 9.47 16.53
CA ASN A 149 3.54 10.39 15.56
C ASN A 149 4.59 9.66 14.72
N GLY A 150 4.52 9.76 13.40
CA GLY A 150 5.45 9.11 12.45
C GLY A 150 6.93 9.50 12.59
N SER A 151 7.27 10.40 13.52
CA SER A 151 8.65 10.66 13.94
C SER A 151 9.23 9.58 14.86
N VAL A 152 8.40 8.74 15.47
CA VAL A 152 8.84 7.56 16.23
C VAL A 152 9.12 6.44 15.24
N ARG A 153 10.34 5.87 15.23
CA ARG A 153 10.71 4.83 14.24
C ARG A 153 9.79 3.60 14.27
N SER A 154 9.19 3.28 15.42
CA SER A 154 8.22 2.19 15.59
C SER A 154 6.80 2.53 15.16
N ALA A 155 6.49 3.76 14.73
CA ALA A 155 5.16 4.14 14.24
C ALA A 155 4.93 3.75 12.77
N THR A 156 6.00 3.50 12.00
CA THR A 156 5.92 3.16 10.57
C THR A 156 6.57 1.81 10.30
N PHE A 157 6.17 1.14 9.21
CA PHE A 157 6.89 -0.04 8.74
C PHE A 157 8.33 0.28 8.26
N ASN A 158 9.11 -0.75 7.90
CA ASN A 158 10.40 -0.54 7.25
C ASN A 158 10.24 0.21 5.91
N ALA A 159 11.23 1.03 5.56
CA ALA A 159 11.34 1.75 4.30
C ALA A 159 12.07 0.96 3.20
N SER A 160 12.81 -0.10 3.55
CA SER A 160 13.42 -1.01 2.57
C SER A 160 12.36 -1.60 1.62
N GLY A 161 12.60 -1.51 0.31
CA GLY A 161 11.71 -2.01 -0.75
C GLY A 161 10.41 -1.20 -0.96
N ARG A 162 10.13 -0.19 -0.13
CA ARG A 162 8.87 0.57 -0.10
C ARG A 162 8.54 1.25 -1.45
N PRO A 163 7.30 1.09 -1.98
CA PRO A 163 6.86 1.82 -3.16
C PRO A 163 6.97 3.35 -2.99
N SER A 164 7.42 4.02 -4.06
CA SER A 164 7.55 5.49 -4.18
C SER A 164 6.31 6.26 -3.71
N ALA A 165 5.12 5.74 -3.99
CA ALA A 165 3.84 6.30 -3.57
C ALA A 165 3.72 6.52 -2.05
N ILE A 166 4.20 5.58 -1.22
CA ILE A 166 4.13 5.72 0.25
C ILE A 166 5.02 6.89 0.72
N SER A 167 6.24 6.97 0.18
CA SER A 167 7.16 8.08 0.45
C SER A 167 6.63 9.42 -0.07
N TRP A 168 5.75 9.42 -1.08
CA TRP A 168 5.05 10.61 -1.53
C TRP A 168 3.89 10.99 -0.57
N TRP A 169 3.04 10.04 -0.16
CA TRP A 169 1.94 10.28 0.77
C TRP A 169 2.40 10.83 2.12
N PHE A 170 3.46 10.24 2.69
CA PHE A 170 4.04 10.69 3.96
C PHE A 170 4.57 12.12 3.88
N ARG A 171 5.32 12.47 2.82
CA ARG A 171 5.83 13.85 2.61
C ARG A 171 4.70 14.86 2.44
N ASN A 172 3.61 14.48 1.76
CA ASN A 172 2.49 15.37 1.46
C ASN A 172 1.45 15.46 2.59
N ARG A 173 1.55 14.62 3.64
CA ARG A 173 0.55 14.48 4.73
C ARG A 173 -0.89 14.29 4.23
N LYS A 174 -1.04 13.60 3.09
CA LYS A 174 -2.31 13.43 2.35
C LYS A 174 -2.55 11.97 1.97
N LEU A 175 -2.27 11.06 2.91
CA LEU A 175 -2.42 9.60 2.75
C LEU A 175 -3.75 9.21 2.10
N VAL A 176 -4.84 9.81 2.56
CA VAL A 176 -6.21 9.39 2.24
C VAL A 176 -6.79 10.09 1.01
N LEU A 177 -6.39 11.33 0.73
CA LEU A 177 -7.19 12.26 -0.08
C LEU A 177 -6.54 12.70 -1.40
N ARG A 178 -5.41 12.12 -1.81
CA ARG A 178 -4.82 12.39 -3.12
C ARG A 178 -4.21 11.16 -3.78
N ALA A 179 -4.56 11.00 -5.06
CA ALA A 179 -3.75 10.25 -6.00
C ALA A 179 -2.31 10.77 -5.96
N PRO A 180 -1.29 9.90 -5.83
CA PRO A 180 0.03 10.23 -6.32
C PRO A 180 -0.05 10.58 -7.82
N PRO A 181 0.82 11.46 -8.33
CA PRO A 181 0.99 11.62 -9.78
C PRO A 181 1.30 10.29 -10.47
N ASP A 182 0.91 10.13 -11.72
CA ASP A 182 1.07 8.88 -12.47
C ASP A 182 2.53 8.37 -12.47
N HIS A 183 3.50 9.28 -12.65
CA HIS A 183 4.95 8.98 -12.57
C HIS A 183 5.46 8.56 -11.18
N ILE A 184 4.63 8.64 -10.12
CA ILE A 184 4.96 8.18 -8.76
C ILE A 184 4.37 6.80 -8.48
N ILE A 185 3.23 6.44 -9.09
CA ILE A 185 2.72 5.06 -9.05
C ILE A 185 3.52 4.19 -10.04
N GLY A 186 3.77 4.70 -11.25
CA GLY A 186 4.33 3.93 -12.35
C GLY A 186 3.28 3.00 -12.98
N GLU A 187 3.77 2.06 -13.79
CA GLU A 187 2.92 1.03 -14.38
C GLU A 187 2.45 0.03 -13.31
N ALA A 188 1.24 -0.51 -13.46
CA ALA A 188 0.62 -1.39 -12.47
C ALA A 188 1.45 -2.66 -12.17
N VAL A 189 2.24 -3.12 -13.15
CA VAL A 189 3.16 -4.28 -13.02
C VAL A 189 4.41 -3.93 -12.21
N GLU A 190 4.97 -2.73 -12.39
CA GLU A 190 6.12 -2.26 -11.60
C GLU A 190 5.69 -1.99 -10.15
N PHE A 191 4.50 -1.40 -9.98
CA PHE A 191 3.92 -1.16 -8.67
C PHE A 191 3.64 -2.47 -7.92
N SER A 192 3.10 -3.50 -8.59
CA SER A 192 2.83 -4.78 -7.93
C SER A 192 4.11 -5.49 -7.48
N ALA A 193 5.14 -5.52 -8.33
CA ALA A 193 6.44 -6.08 -7.98
C ALA A 193 7.07 -5.35 -6.78
N GLN A 194 7.08 -4.01 -6.77
CA GLN A 194 7.57 -3.23 -5.62
C GLN A 194 6.72 -3.46 -4.36
N TRP A 195 5.39 -3.55 -4.51
CA TRP A 195 4.49 -3.79 -3.39
C TRP A 195 4.74 -5.17 -2.77
N TRP A 196 4.88 -6.22 -3.57
CA TRP A 196 5.20 -7.56 -3.06
C TRP A 196 6.55 -7.62 -2.37
N ILE A 197 7.59 -7.00 -2.92
CA ILE A 197 8.91 -6.90 -2.26
C ILE A 197 8.77 -6.22 -0.89
N TRP A 198 8.08 -5.09 -0.82
CA TRP A 198 7.87 -4.37 0.44
C TRP A 198 7.02 -5.16 1.44
N TRP A 199 5.88 -5.69 1.01
CA TRP A 199 4.97 -6.48 1.82
C TRP A 199 5.67 -7.73 2.36
N SER A 200 6.46 -8.40 1.51
CA SER A 200 7.37 -9.48 1.86
C SER A 200 8.35 -9.06 2.96
N ILE A 201 9.05 -7.92 2.83
CA ILE A 201 10.02 -7.42 3.82
C ILE A 201 9.41 -7.08 5.18
N ILE A 202 8.20 -6.48 5.22
CA ILE A 202 7.61 -6.00 6.49
C ILE A 202 6.86 -7.10 7.27
N ASN A 203 6.52 -8.19 6.61
CA ASN A 203 5.93 -9.37 7.23
C ASN A 203 6.98 -10.17 8.02
N PRO A 204 6.58 -10.90 9.09
CA PRO A 204 7.49 -11.73 9.85
C PRO A 204 8.24 -12.78 9.01
N THR A 205 9.44 -13.15 9.44
CA THR A 205 10.30 -14.13 8.76
C THR A 205 9.80 -15.57 8.87
N TRP A 206 8.90 -15.85 9.82
CA TRP A 206 8.29 -17.18 9.98
C TRP A 206 7.19 -17.47 8.95
N ARG A 207 6.66 -16.44 8.25
CA ARG A 207 5.65 -16.62 7.21
C ARG A 207 6.23 -17.34 6.01
N GLU A 208 5.49 -18.32 5.49
CA GLU A 208 5.85 -19.04 4.28
C GLU A 208 5.91 -18.11 3.06
N ARG A 209 6.88 -18.36 2.17
CA ARG A 209 7.13 -17.59 0.94
C ARG A 209 7.31 -18.54 -0.22
N ASP A 210 6.77 -18.18 -1.37
CA ASP A 210 7.00 -18.92 -2.59
C ASP A 210 8.48 -18.83 -3.01
N ASN A 211 9.10 -19.97 -3.27
CA ASN A 211 10.53 -20.07 -3.58
C ASN A 211 10.92 -19.43 -4.92
N SER A 212 9.96 -19.22 -5.83
CA SER A 212 10.24 -18.68 -7.18
C SER A 212 10.04 -17.16 -7.28
N THR A 213 9.11 -16.61 -6.49
CA THR A 213 8.71 -15.19 -6.53
C THR A 213 9.10 -14.40 -5.28
N GLY A 214 9.30 -15.08 -4.14
CA GLY A 214 9.49 -14.43 -2.83
C GLY A 214 8.23 -13.78 -2.26
N CYS A 215 7.07 -13.96 -2.93
CA CYS A 215 5.76 -13.53 -2.44
C CYS A 215 5.31 -14.39 -1.26
N LEU A 216 4.47 -13.81 -0.40
CA LEU A 216 3.97 -14.50 0.79
C LEU A 216 2.88 -15.51 0.41
N ILE A 217 2.87 -16.65 1.11
CA ILE A 217 1.82 -17.66 1.00
C ILE A 217 0.91 -17.56 2.25
N ILE A 218 -0.40 -17.77 2.05
CA ILE A 218 -1.36 -17.88 3.14
C ILE A 218 -1.37 -19.33 3.64
N ASN A 219 -0.69 -19.59 4.75
CA ASN A 219 -0.71 -20.87 5.43
C ASN A 219 -1.38 -20.70 6.80
N LYS A 220 -2.60 -21.24 6.95
CA LYS A 220 -3.43 -21.08 8.16
C LYS A 220 -2.89 -21.83 9.39
N ASN A 221 -1.85 -22.65 9.21
CA ASN A 221 -1.17 -23.32 10.30
C ASN A 221 0.06 -22.52 10.79
N ASP A 222 0.45 -21.45 10.08
CA ASP A 222 1.54 -20.59 10.52
C ASP A 222 1.13 -19.90 11.83
N CYS A 223 1.90 -20.15 12.89
CA CYS A 223 1.78 -19.44 14.15
C CYS A 223 3.11 -18.79 14.52
N GLY A 224 3.06 -17.54 14.95
CA GLY A 224 4.26 -16.79 15.30
C GLY A 224 3.95 -15.37 15.77
N ASP A 225 5.00 -14.63 16.10
CA ASP A 225 4.88 -13.26 16.60
C ASP A 225 4.53 -12.27 15.47
N TRP A 226 3.40 -11.59 15.63
CA TRP A 226 2.91 -10.54 14.72
C TRP A 226 3.41 -9.12 15.07
N SER A 227 4.23 -8.93 16.11
CA SER A 227 4.66 -7.62 16.62
C SER A 227 5.33 -6.69 15.60
N ASN A 228 5.88 -7.24 14.50
CA ASN A 228 6.41 -6.44 13.39
C ASN A 228 5.31 -5.68 12.62
N LEU A 229 4.10 -6.24 12.58
CA LEU A 229 2.93 -5.67 11.90
C LEU A 229 2.00 -4.87 12.82
N ILE A 230 2.20 -4.94 14.15
CA ILE A 230 1.49 -4.11 15.15
C ILE A 230 1.94 -2.66 15.02
N ARG A 231 1.29 -1.90 14.13
CA ARG A 231 1.51 -0.47 13.89
C ARG A 231 0.14 0.19 13.82
N PRO A 232 -0.41 0.69 14.93
CA PRO A 232 -1.72 1.33 14.92
C PRO A 232 -1.64 2.73 14.27
N GLY A 233 -2.76 3.20 13.75
CA GLY A 233 -2.88 4.53 13.14
C GLY A 233 -2.40 4.64 11.69
N GLN A 234 -2.22 5.89 11.25
CA GLN A 234 -2.13 6.25 9.83
C GLN A 234 -0.91 5.69 9.09
N CYS A 235 0.13 5.27 9.81
CA CYS A 235 1.39 4.78 9.24
C CYS A 235 1.51 3.25 9.22
N GLY A 236 0.49 2.54 9.70
CA GLY A 236 0.41 1.08 9.73
C GLY A 236 -0.38 0.48 8.57
N ILE A 237 -1.30 -0.44 8.88
CA ILE A 237 -2.11 -1.20 7.90
C ILE A 237 -2.83 -0.29 6.90
N LEU A 238 -3.26 0.91 7.29
CA LEU A 238 -3.83 1.90 6.37
C LEU A 238 -2.93 2.16 5.14
N THR A 239 -1.61 2.19 5.31
CA THR A 239 -0.67 2.41 4.19
C THR A 239 -0.67 1.25 3.19
N VAL A 240 -0.88 0.02 3.67
CA VAL A 240 -0.98 -1.19 2.86
C VAL A 240 -2.29 -1.19 2.08
N LEU A 241 -3.40 -0.86 2.74
CA LEU A 241 -4.72 -0.72 2.12
C LEU A 241 -4.73 0.39 1.05
N LEU A 242 -4.09 1.52 1.32
CA LEU A 242 -3.93 2.59 0.32
C LEU A 242 -3.14 2.13 -0.90
N CYS A 243 -2.05 1.37 -0.72
CA CYS A 243 -1.35 0.76 -1.85
C CYS A 243 -2.26 -0.15 -2.69
N LEU A 244 -3.04 -1.04 -2.06
CA LEU A 244 -3.97 -1.91 -2.79
C LEU A 244 -5.05 -1.11 -3.51
N PHE A 245 -5.61 -0.06 -2.89
CA PHE A 245 -6.63 0.80 -3.49
C PHE A 245 -6.10 1.54 -4.73
N TRP A 246 -4.89 2.10 -4.66
CA TRP A 246 -4.30 2.83 -5.77
C TRP A 246 -3.79 1.89 -6.88
N TRP A 247 -3.24 0.72 -6.53
CA TRP A 247 -2.94 -0.33 -7.51
C TRP A 247 -4.19 -0.77 -8.27
N TYR A 248 -5.30 -1.02 -7.56
CA TYR A 248 -6.59 -1.36 -8.19
C TYR A 248 -7.02 -0.32 -9.23
N LYS A 249 -6.89 0.97 -8.90
CA LYS A 249 -7.26 2.08 -9.80
C LYS A 249 -6.38 2.21 -11.05
N CYS A 250 -5.18 1.60 -11.05
CA CYS A 250 -4.32 1.52 -12.22
C CYS A 250 -4.55 0.26 -13.07
N LEU A 251 -5.42 -0.65 -12.65
CA LEU A 251 -5.75 -1.86 -13.41
C LEU A 251 -6.96 -1.63 -14.33
N PRO A 252 -6.93 -2.13 -15.58
CA PRO A 252 -8.11 -2.11 -16.46
C PRO A 252 -9.19 -3.12 -16.01
N ALA A 253 -8.80 -4.16 -15.28
CA ALA A 253 -9.65 -5.15 -14.64
C ALA A 253 -8.90 -5.80 -13.46
N PRO A 254 -9.59 -6.35 -12.42
CA PRO A 254 -8.93 -6.97 -11.28
C PRO A 254 -8.03 -8.13 -11.72
N SER A 255 -6.75 -8.08 -11.35
CA SER A 255 -5.77 -9.13 -11.70
C SER A 255 -5.70 -10.22 -10.63
N GLN A 256 -5.27 -11.42 -11.01
CA GLN A 256 -4.99 -12.51 -10.06
C GLN A 256 -3.95 -12.10 -9.01
N ASP A 257 -2.97 -11.30 -9.43
CA ASP A 257 -1.91 -10.75 -8.58
C ASP A 257 -2.48 -9.86 -7.47
N TRP A 258 -3.34 -8.90 -7.85
CA TRP A 258 -4.03 -8.01 -6.93
C TRP A 258 -5.01 -8.76 -6.00
N ASN A 259 -5.74 -9.74 -6.53
CA ASN A 259 -6.65 -10.58 -5.73
C ASN A 259 -5.87 -11.40 -4.68
N SER A 260 -4.68 -11.91 -5.03
CA SER A 260 -3.80 -12.65 -4.10
C SER A 260 -3.28 -11.72 -3.00
N ALA A 261 -2.88 -10.50 -3.36
CA ALA A 261 -2.46 -9.47 -2.42
C ALA A 261 -3.58 -9.05 -1.45
N LEU A 262 -4.82 -8.89 -1.94
CA LEU A 262 -5.98 -8.62 -1.09
C LEU A 262 -6.29 -9.79 -0.14
N GLN A 263 -6.25 -11.04 -0.62
CA GLN A 263 -6.46 -12.21 0.24
C GLN A 263 -5.43 -12.28 1.37
N ASP A 264 -4.17 -11.99 1.07
CA ASP A 264 -3.08 -12.01 2.06
C ASP A 264 -3.27 -10.92 3.14
N VAL A 265 -3.51 -9.67 2.71
CA VAL A 265 -3.79 -8.56 3.63
C VAL A 265 -5.07 -8.80 4.43
N SER A 266 -6.11 -9.35 3.82
CA SER A 266 -7.35 -9.71 4.52
C SER A 266 -7.10 -10.73 5.63
N TRP A 267 -6.33 -11.78 5.34
CA TRP A 267 -5.95 -12.77 6.35
C TRP A 267 -5.16 -12.11 7.49
N VAL A 268 -4.08 -11.39 7.19
CA VAL A 268 -3.24 -10.71 8.19
C VAL A 268 -4.05 -9.77 9.08
N VAL A 269 -4.98 -8.99 8.53
CA VAL A 269 -5.84 -8.08 9.32
C VAL A 269 -6.75 -8.87 10.27
N ASN A 270 -7.31 -10.00 9.84
CA ASN A 270 -8.14 -10.85 10.71
C ASN A 270 -7.34 -11.53 11.83
N GLU A 271 -6.10 -11.96 11.55
CA GLU A 271 -5.19 -12.49 12.57
C GLU A 271 -4.83 -11.41 13.62
N LEU A 272 -4.49 -10.19 13.16
CA LEU A 272 -4.21 -9.05 14.04
C LEU A 272 -5.44 -8.66 14.90
N VAL A 273 -6.66 -8.70 14.34
CA VAL A 273 -7.92 -8.46 15.09
C VAL A 273 -8.18 -9.57 16.12
N THR A 274 -7.74 -10.80 15.85
CA THR A 274 -7.91 -11.93 16.76
C THR A 274 -6.88 -11.90 17.89
N ALA A 275 -5.64 -11.51 17.60
CA ALA A 275 -4.55 -11.36 18.56
C ALA A 275 -4.66 -10.15 19.50
N THR A 276 -5.67 -9.28 19.31
CA THR A 276 -5.88 -8.03 20.07
C THR A 276 -7.18 -8.01 20.89
N LYS A 277 -7.78 -9.18 21.11
CA LYS A 277 -8.94 -9.40 21.98
C LYS A 277 -8.54 -10.06 23.30
#